data_AF-A0A7X8QWE9-F1
#
_entry.id   AF-A0A7X8QWE9-F1
#
_cell.length_a   1.000
_cell.length_b   1.000
_cell.length_c   1.000
_cell.angle_alpha   90.00
_cell.angle_beta   90.00
_cell.angle_gamma   90.00
#
_symmetry.space_group_name_H-M   'P 1'
#
loop_
_entity.id
_entity.type
_entity.pdbx_description
1 polymer ?
#
loop_
_entity_poly.entity_id
_entity_poly.type
_entity_poly.pdbx_seq_one_letter_code
_entity_poly.pdbx_strand_id
1 'polypeptide(L)'
;MRLVEHLAIRHQKVPSEPALDRNSGEIIPEVEGYIIDVEYNVQQILAAEAGERLKLKVIPVYPKHRGAEIEEIKDIIASYSTWISGSAQRQSNIQLAVKAINNTLLWPGELFSFNEVVGPRTMLRGYQPAPIIMMGHMEMDFGGGVCQVASTLYNAAAAADLTIIERHQHSRPVHYVPKGKDATVNYGYLDLKFKNNLNTPLIVKAWVGGNQVWVNILGREK
;
A
#
# COMPACT_ATOMS: atom_id res chain seq x y z
N MET A 1 -34.32 24.63 -8.66
CA MET A 1 -33.50 23.46 -9.00
C MET A 1 -31.99 23.75 -8.91
N ARG A 2 -31.43 24.58 -9.81
CA ARG A 2 -29.97 24.82 -9.89
C ARG A 2 -29.26 25.28 -8.61
N LEU A 3 -29.92 26.02 -7.71
CA LEU A 3 -29.28 26.50 -6.47
C LEU A 3 -28.97 25.36 -5.49
N VAL A 4 -29.89 24.42 -5.31
CA VAL A 4 -29.72 23.28 -4.37
C VAL A 4 -28.70 22.30 -4.91
N GLU A 5 -28.69 22.07 -6.22
CA GLU A 5 -27.66 21.27 -6.90
C GLU A 5 -26.26 21.89 -6.72
N HIS A 6 -26.12 23.21 -6.91
CA HIS A 6 -24.84 23.90 -6.65
C HIS A 6 -24.43 23.90 -5.17
N LEU A 7 -25.39 23.86 -4.24
CA LEU A 7 -25.11 23.69 -2.82
C LEU A 7 -24.69 22.25 -2.51
N ALA A 8 -25.36 21.25 -3.10
CA ALA A 8 -25.01 19.83 -2.98
C ALA A 8 -23.57 19.57 -3.40
N ILE A 9 -23.17 20.09 -4.56
CA ILE A 9 -21.80 19.94 -5.07
C ILE A 9 -20.77 20.57 -4.14
N ARG A 10 -21.07 21.74 -3.55
CA ARG A 10 -20.11 22.49 -2.72
C ARG A 10 -20.06 22.06 -1.26
N HIS A 11 -21.13 21.47 -0.73
CA HIS A 11 -21.29 21.25 0.71
C HIS A 11 -21.44 19.79 1.11
N GLN A 12 -21.48 18.84 0.16
CA GLN A 12 -21.33 17.43 0.49
C GLN A 12 -19.93 17.13 1.04
N LYS A 13 -19.85 16.11 1.90
CA LYS A 13 -18.60 15.60 2.45
C LYS A 13 -18.44 14.15 2.01
N VAL A 14 -17.40 13.87 1.24
CA VAL A 14 -17.08 12.50 0.84
C VAL A 14 -16.49 11.77 2.06
N PRO A 15 -16.97 10.57 2.41
CA PRO A 15 -16.35 9.80 3.48
C PRO A 15 -14.92 9.40 3.10
N SER A 16 -14.06 9.23 4.11
CA SER A 16 -12.73 8.66 3.91
C SER A 16 -12.59 7.36 4.69
N GLU A 17 -12.06 6.33 4.03
CA GLU A 17 -11.69 5.08 4.68
C GLU A 17 -10.58 5.31 5.72
N PRO A 18 -10.47 4.45 6.75
CA PRO A 18 -9.34 4.50 7.65
C PRO A 18 -8.08 4.04 6.92
N ALA A 19 -6.93 4.56 7.36
CA ALA A 19 -5.65 4.29 6.73
C ALA A 19 -4.55 4.11 7.79
N LEU A 20 -3.38 3.68 7.32
CA LEU A 20 -2.19 3.58 8.14
C LEU A 20 -1.15 4.58 7.63
N ASP A 21 -0.64 5.45 8.50
CA ASP A 21 0.43 6.36 8.12
C ASP A 21 1.69 5.55 7.74
N ARG A 22 2.25 5.89 6.58
CA ARG A 22 3.40 5.16 6.02
C ARG A 22 4.66 5.29 6.87
N ASN A 23 4.83 6.40 7.57
CA ASN A 23 6.04 6.72 8.33
C ASN A 23 5.91 6.31 9.79
N SER A 24 4.86 6.75 10.49
CA SER A 24 4.65 6.46 11.91
C SER A 24 4.02 5.09 12.12
N GLY A 25 3.23 4.60 11.16
CA GLY A 25 2.41 3.41 11.35
C GLY A 25 1.22 3.65 12.27
N GLU A 26 0.86 4.91 12.53
CA GLU A 26 -0.33 5.28 13.28
C GLU A 26 -1.58 5.14 12.42
N ILE A 27 -2.68 4.80 13.07
CA ILE A 27 -3.98 4.69 12.41
C ILE A 27 -4.53 6.10 12.17
N ILE A 28 -4.82 6.38 10.92
CA ILE A 28 -5.58 7.56 10.51
C ILE A 28 -7.05 7.12 10.52
N PRO A 29 -7.88 7.64 11.44
CA PRO A 29 -9.25 7.19 11.57
C PRO A 29 -10.07 7.57 10.34
N GLU A 30 -11.11 6.79 10.12
CA GLU A 30 -12.10 7.05 9.10
C GLU A 30 -12.87 8.35 9.36
N VAL A 31 -13.36 8.97 8.29
CA VAL A 31 -14.15 10.19 8.39
C VAL A 31 -15.51 9.94 7.76
N GLU A 32 -16.56 10.12 8.54
CA GLU A 32 -17.94 10.05 8.03
C GLU A 32 -18.23 11.21 7.09
N GLY A 33 -18.92 10.86 6.00
CA GLY A 33 -19.39 11.79 4.98
C GLY A 33 -20.89 12.00 5.06
N TYR A 34 -21.38 12.87 4.18
CA TYR A 34 -22.80 13.08 3.96
C TYR A 34 -23.02 13.71 2.59
N ILE A 35 -24.18 13.40 2.00
CA ILE A 35 -24.67 14.05 0.77
C ILE A 35 -25.90 14.89 1.08
N ILE A 36 -26.16 15.89 0.26
CA ILE A 36 -27.36 16.73 0.40
C ILE A 36 -28.53 16.01 -0.27
N ASP A 37 -29.64 15.86 0.45
CA ASP A 37 -30.89 15.31 -0.07
C ASP A 37 -31.55 16.33 -1.01
N VAL A 38 -31.10 16.40 -2.27
CA VAL A 38 -31.48 17.46 -3.20
C VAL A 38 -33.01 17.52 -3.37
N GLU A 39 -33.65 16.38 -3.55
CA GLU A 39 -35.09 16.30 -3.78
C GLU A 39 -35.87 16.84 -2.59
N TYR A 40 -35.58 16.34 -1.38
CA TYR A 40 -36.24 16.82 -0.17
C TYR A 40 -36.03 18.33 0.04
N ASN A 41 -34.79 18.79 -0.10
CA ASN A 41 -34.48 20.19 0.16
C ASN A 41 -35.12 21.13 -0.87
N VAL A 42 -35.23 20.73 -2.14
CA VAL A 42 -35.97 21.50 -3.16
C VAL A 42 -37.45 21.59 -2.78
N GLN A 43 -38.07 20.49 -2.36
CA GLN A 43 -39.48 20.50 -1.92
C GLN A 43 -39.69 21.44 -0.73
N GLN A 44 -38.80 21.42 0.27
CA GLN A 44 -38.89 22.32 1.42
C GLN A 44 -38.71 23.79 1.01
N ILE A 45 -37.79 24.10 0.09
CA ILE A 45 -37.58 25.46 -0.41
C ILE A 45 -38.81 25.99 -1.16
N LEU A 46 -39.48 25.14 -1.95
CA LEU A 46 -40.68 25.54 -2.67
C LEU A 46 -41.88 25.77 -1.75
N ALA A 47 -41.91 25.12 -0.60
CA ALA A 47 -42.98 25.25 0.39
C ALA A 47 -42.75 26.38 1.43
N ALA A 48 -41.54 26.94 1.47
CA ALA A 48 -41.14 27.90 2.50
C ALA A 48 -41.56 29.35 2.18
N GLU A 49 -41.77 30.14 3.23
CA GLU A 49 -42.05 31.56 3.10
C GLU A 49 -40.77 32.38 2.83
N ALA A 50 -40.95 33.56 2.24
CA ALA A 50 -39.84 34.47 1.96
C ALA A 50 -39.14 34.89 3.27
N GLY A 51 -37.84 34.58 3.37
CA GLY A 51 -37.02 34.88 4.56
C GLY A 51 -36.97 33.75 5.60
N GLU A 52 -37.70 32.66 5.37
CA GLU A 52 -37.63 31.47 6.23
C GLU A 52 -36.25 30.79 6.15
N ARG A 53 -35.73 30.32 7.28
CA ARG A 53 -34.45 29.60 7.36
C ARG A 53 -34.69 28.11 7.43
N LEU A 54 -34.34 27.41 6.37
CA LEU A 54 -34.45 25.95 6.29
C LEU A 54 -33.16 25.28 6.74
N LYS A 55 -33.30 24.21 7.54
CA LYS A 55 -32.18 23.31 7.84
C LYS A 55 -32.03 22.30 6.71
N LEU A 56 -30.84 22.27 6.09
CA LEU A 56 -30.56 21.30 5.04
C LEU A 56 -30.66 19.88 5.59
N LYS A 57 -31.47 19.05 4.94
CA LYS A 57 -31.48 17.61 5.16
C LYS A 57 -30.30 16.99 4.42
N VAL A 58 -29.51 16.21 5.16
CA VAL A 58 -28.38 15.46 4.63
C VAL A 58 -28.61 13.97 4.85
N ILE A 59 -28.05 13.16 3.97
CA ILE A 59 -28.03 11.71 4.07
C ILE A 59 -26.61 11.32 4.49
N PRO A 60 -26.40 10.68 5.64
CA PRO A 60 -25.09 10.25 6.08
C PRO A 60 -24.53 9.18 5.13
N VAL A 61 -23.24 9.26 4.84
CA VAL A 61 -22.51 8.26 4.06
C VAL A 61 -21.34 7.78 4.89
N TYR A 62 -21.34 6.49 5.20
CA TYR A 62 -20.33 5.87 6.04
C TYR A 62 -19.21 5.24 5.21
N PRO A 63 -17.96 5.25 5.71
CA PRO A 63 -16.88 4.47 5.11
C PRO A 63 -17.17 2.98 5.22
N LYS A 64 -16.60 2.19 4.32
CA LYS A 64 -16.76 0.74 4.25
C LYS A 64 -16.08 0.04 5.42
N HIS A 65 -14.95 0.58 5.87
CA HIS A 65 -14.14 0.03 6.93
C HIS A 65 -14.08 0.96 8.15
N ARG A 66 -13.52 0.44 9.25
CA ARG A 66 -13.31 1.12 10.53
C ARG A 66 -11.87 0.97 10.99
N GLY A 67 -11.32 2.00 11.62
CA GLY A 67 -9.96 1.98 12.16
C GLY A 67 -9.75 0.88 13.20
N ALA A 68 -10.80 0.51 13.93
CA ALA A 68 -10.81 -0.63 14.84
C ALA A 68 -10.41 -1.96 14.15
N GLU A 69 -10.74 -2.16 12.87
CA GLU A 69 -10.31 -3.35 12.12
C GLU A 69 -8.79 -3.38 11.94
N ILE A 70 -8.13 -2.21 11.86
CA ILE A 70 -6.67 -2.09 11.76
C ILE A 70 -6.03 -2.35 13.13
N GLU A 71 -6.65 -1.88 14.21
CA GLU A 71 -6.18 -2.11 15.59
C GLU A 71 -6.16 -3.60 15.95
N GLU A 72 -7.02 -4.41 15.34
CA GLU A 72 -7.06 -5.86 15.53
C GLU A 72 -5.91 -6.61 14.85
N ILE A 73 -5.16 -5.98 13.94
CA ILE A 73 -4.05 -6.61 13.20
C ILE A 73 -2.81 -6.65 14.09
N LYS A 74 -2.68 -7.71 14.89
CA LYS A 74 -1.60 -7.85 15.89
C LYS A 74 -0.67 -9.03 15.64
N ASP A 75 -1.11 -10.04 14.90
CA ASP A 75 -0.40 -11.31 14.79
C ASP A 75 0.55 -11.33 13.61
N ILE A 76 1.77 -11.86 13.79
CA ILE A 76 2.69 -12.12 12.69
C ILE A 76 2.28 -13.45 12.06
N ILE A 77 1.55 -13.40 10.94
CA ILE A 77 1.10 -14.60 10.22
C ILE A 77 2.19 -15.15 9.28
N ALA A 78 3.15 -14.32 8.88
CA ALA A 78 4.35 -14.76 8.19
C ALA A 78 5.52 -13.82 8.41
N SER A 79 6.73 -14.37 8.35
CA SER A 79 7.98 -13.61 8.40
C SER A 79 9.00 -14.21 7.45
N TYR A 80 9.75 -13.36 6.77
CA TYR A 80 10.89 -13.77 5.97
C TYR A 80 12.02 -12.74 6.05
N SER A 81 13.26 -13.22 5.99
CA SER A 81 14.43 -12.35 5.98
C SER A 81 15.50 -12.79 4.98
N THR A 82 16.31 -11.82 4.54
CA THR A 82 17.47 -12.08 3.67
C THR A 82 18.68 -11.27 4.12
N TRP A 83 19.87 -11.87 4.05
CA TRP A 83 21.12 -11.21 4.42
C TRP A 83 21.50 -10.13 3.43
N ILE A 84 21.89 -8.97 3.96
CA ILE A 84 22.40 -7.85 3.18
C ILE A 84 23.91 -8.00 3.02
N SER A 85 24.38 -7.81 1.79
CA SER A 85 25.80 -7.72 1.47
C SER A 85 26.03 -6.68 0.37
N GLY A 86 27.29 -6.33 0.12
CA GLY A 86 27.68 -5.39 -0.94
C GLY A 86 27.87 -3.95 -0.44
N SER A 87 28.00 -3.03 -1.40
CA SER A 87 28.42 -1.64 -1.16
C SER A 87 27.41 -0.81 -0.37
N ALA A 88 27.87 0.32 0.19
CA ALA A 88 27.01 1.27 0.90
C ALA A 88 25.86 1.80 0.02
N GLN A 89 26.12 2.01 -1.28
CA GLN A 89 25.11 2.43 -2.27
C GLN A 89 23.97 1.40 -2.36
N ARG A 90 24.33 0.11 -2.45
CA ARG A 90 23.36 -1.00 -2.49
C ARG A 90 22.53 -1.06 -1.21
N GLN A 91 23.17 -0.89 -0.06
CA GLN A 91 22.48 -0.91 1.23
C GLN A 91 21.53 0.28 1.38
N SER A 92 21.92 1.47 0.90
CA SER A 92 21.06 2.65 0.86
C SER A 92 19.83 2.44 -0.02
N ASN A 93 20.00 1.86 -1.22
CA ASN A 93 18.88 1.50 -2.10
C ASN A 93 17.91 0.51 -1.45
N ILE A 94 18.44 -0.49 -0.73
CA ILE A 94 17.63 -1.45 0.02
C ILE A 94 16.82 -0.74 1.10
N GLN A 95 17.44 0.15 1.88
CA GLN A 95 16.74 0.91 2.92
C GLN A 95 15.61 1.77 2.35
N LEU A 96 15.82 2.41 1.20
CA LEU A 96 14.79 3.18 0.52
C LEU A 96 13.60 2.32 0.12
N ALA A 97 13.85 1.17 -0.52
CA ALA A 97 12.78 0.26 -0.92
C ALA A 97 12.06 -0.39 0.28
N VAL A 98 12.79 -0.75 1.34
CA VAL A 98 12.22 -1.28 2.59
C VAL A 98 11.31 -0.25 3.25
N LYS A 99 11.79 1.00 3.39
CA LYS A 99 10.98 2.11 3.92
C LYS A 99 9.72 2.32 3.06
N ALA A 100 9.87 2.21 1.74
CA ALA A 100 8.77 2.41 0.82
C ALA A 100 7.67 1.35 0.96
N ILE A 101 7.97 0.09 1.28
CA ILE A 101 6.96 -0.97 1.47
C ILE A 101 6.46 -1.14 2.91
N ASN A 102 7.16 -0.56 3.88
CA ASN A 102 6.78 -0.63 5.29
C ASN A 102 5.43 0.06 5.54
N ASN A 103 4.67 -0.45 6.51
CA ASN A 103 3.35 0.05 6.88
C ASN A 103 2.35 0.02 5.71
N THR A 104 2.35 -1.06 4.91
CA THR A 104 1.32 -1.26 3.86
C THR A 104 0.12 -2.00 4.38
N LEU A 105 -0.95 -1.26 4.63
CA LEU A 105 -2.28 -1.82 4.83
C LEU A 105 -2.86 -2.31 3.49
N LEU A 106 -3.42 -3.51 3.50
CA LEU A 106 -4.20 -4.05 2.39
C LEU A 106 -5.52 -4.59 2.93
N TRP A 107 -6.63 -4.00 2.51
CA TRP A 107 -7.97 -4.50 2.82
C TRP A 107 -8.27 -5.82 2.11
N PRO A 108 -9.26 -6.59 2.58
CA PRO A 108 -9.71 -7.81 1.90
C PRO A 108 -9.98 -7.56 0.42
N GLY A 109 -9.35 -8.37 -0.43
CA GLY A 109 -9.48 -8.30 -1.88
C GLY A 109 -8.55 -7.30 -2.58
N GLU A 110 -7.83 -6.45 -1.85
CA GLU A 110 -6.93 -5.47 -2.48
C GLU A 110 -5.68 -6.11 -3.09
N LEU A 111 -5.15 -5.43 -4.10
CA LEU A 111 -3.92 -5.80 -4.79
C LEU A 111 -2.77 -4.93 -4.29
N PHE A 112 -1.64 -5.58 -4.02
CA PHE A 112 -0.36 -4.93 -3.87
C PHE A 112 0.40 -4.97 -5.19
N SER A 113 1.01 -3.85 -5.58
CA SER A 113 2.02 -3.77 -6.62
C SER A 113 3.31 -3.19 -6.03
N PHE A 114 4.42 -3.91 -6.19
CA PHE A 114 5.71 -3.44 -5.70
C PHE A 114 6.16 -2.17 -6.42
N ASN A 115 5.92 -2.08 -7.72
CA ASN A 115 6.27 -0.89 -8.50
C ASN A 115 5.41 0.32 -8.20
N GLU A 116 4.11 0.16 -7.92
CA GLU A 116 3.26 1.28 -7.49
C GLU A 116 3.70 1.84 -6.14
N VAL A 117 4.04 0.95 -5.19
CA VAL A 117 4.43 1.35 -3.83
C VAL A 117 5.86 1.92 -3.78
N VAL A 118 6.82 1.31 -4.48
CA VAL A 118 8.23 1.73 -4.43
C VAL A 118 8.55 2.85 -5.43
N GLY A 119 7.87 2.86 -6.58
CA GLY A 119 8.07 3.86 -7.63
C GLY A 119 9.36 3.67 -8.44
N PRO A 120 9.73 4.64 -9.30
CA PRO A 120 10.92 4.55 -10.15
C PRO A 120 12.21 4.66 -9.33
N ARG A 121 13.27 3.96 -9.77
CA ARG A 121 14.56 3.88 -9.07
C ARG A 121 15.51 4.90 -9.67
N THR A 122 15.35 6.16 -9.28
CA THR A 122 16.08 7.29 -9.87
C THR A 122 16.93 8.04 -8.85
N MET A 123 17.94 8.76 -9.34
CA MET A 123 18.78 9.64 -8.52
C MET A 123 17.96 10.66 -7.73
N LEU A 124 16.95 11.28 -8.36
CA LEU A 124 16.06 12.27 -7.70
C LEU A 124 15.28 11.69 -6.51
N ARG A 125 15.06 10.37 -6.51
CA ARG A 125 14.40 9.65 -5.41
C ARG A 125 15.41 9.05 -4.42
N GLY A 126 16.69 9.44 -4.53
CA GLY A 126 17.77 9.05 -3.63
C GLY A 126 18.42 7.71 -3.96
N TYR A 127 17.97 7.01 -5.02
CA TYR A 127 18.63 5.78 -5.44
C TYR A 127 20.02 6.08 -5.99
N GLN A 128 20.95 5.16 -5.77
CA GLN A 128 22.35 5.28 -6.15
C GLN A 128 22.75 4.13 -7.09
N PRO A 129 23.73 4.33 -7.98
CA PRO A 129 24.23 3.26 -8.84
C PRO A 129 24.84 2.13 -8.00
N ALA A 130 24.39 0.90 -8.24
CA ALA A 130 24.90 -0.31 -7.63
C ALA A 130 24.74 -1.49 -8.59
N PRO A 131 25.43 -2.62 -8.39
CA PRO A 131 25.32 -3.75 -9.30
C PRO A 131 23.89 -4.30 -9.40
N ILE A 132 23.42 -4.50 -10.62
CA ILE A 132 22.14 -5.12 -11.01
C ILE A 132 22.38 -6.27 -11.99
N ILE A 133 21.38 -7.13 -12.16
CA ILE A 133 21.37 -8.15 -13.20
C ILE A 133 20.45 -7.67 -14.33
N MET A 134 21.02 -7.36 -15.49
CA MET A 134 20.28 -6.99 -16.70
C MET A 134 20.57 -8.00 -17.81
N MET A 135 19.53 -8.62 -18.36
CA MET A 135 19.66 -9.62 -19.44
C MET A 135 20.69 -10.74 -19.16
N GLY A 136 20.90 -11.10 -17.89
CA GLY A 136 21.88 -12.14 -17.49
C GLY A 136 23.32 -11.66 -17.30
N HIS A 137 23.57 -10.36 -17.47
CA HIS A 137 24.86 -9.70 -17.23
C HIS A 137 24.79 -8.80 -15.98
N MET A 138 25.94 -8.59 -15.36
CA MET A 138 26.08 -7.67 -14.24
C MET A 138 26.37 -6.27 -14.79
N GLU A 139 25.52 -5.31 -14.44
CA GLU A 139 25.63 -3.91 -14.87
C GLU A 139 25.52 -2.98 -13.67
N MET A 140 25.98 -1.73 -13.81
CA MET A 140 25.78 -0.70 -12.79
C MET A 140 24.58 0.16 -13.14
N ASP A 141 23.58 0.19 -12.28
CA ASP A 141 22.39 1.03 -12.45
C ASP A 141 21.78 1.43 -11.11
N PHE A 142 20.86 2.39 -11.14
CA PHE A 142 20.14 2.87 -9.98
C PHE A 142 19.21 1.78 -9.41
N GLY A 143 19.23 1.62 -8.09
CA GLY A 143 18.36 0.64 -7.42
C GLY A 143 18.93 -0.77 -7.34
N GLY A 144 20.22 -0.97 -7.59
CA GLY A 144 20.90 -2.22 -7.22
C GLY A 144 20.60 -2.61 -5.77
N GLY A 145 20.09 -3.82 -5.56
CA GLY A 145 19.60 -4.32 -4.27
C GLY A 145 18.07 -4.36 -4.13
N VAL A 146 17.30 -3.63 -4.93
CA VAL A 146 15.83 -3.57 -4.80
C VAL A 146 15.15 -4.92 -5.05
N CYS A 147 15.63 -5.74 -5.99
CA CYS A 147 15.08 -7.09 -6.21
C CYS A 147 15.25 -8.02 -4.99
N GLN A 148 16.22 -7.76 -4.10
CA GLN A 148 16.33 -8.49 -2.83
C GLN A 148 15.14 -8.19 -1.91
N VAL A 149 14.72 -6.92 -1.86
CA VAL A 149 13.55 -6.50 -1.08
C VAL A 149 12.28 -7.13 -1.67
N ALA A 150 12.12 -7.09 -3.00
CA ALA A 150 11.01 -7.78 -3.67
C ALA A 150 11.01 -9.29 -3.39
N SER A 151 12.17 -9.95 -3.43
CA SER A 151 12.28 -11.37 -3.11
C SER A 151 11.94 -11.67 -1.65
N THR A 152 12.33 -10.81 -0.71
CA THR A 152 12.01 -10.98 0.71
C THR A 152 10.50 -10.83 0.94
N LEU A 153 9.89 -9.80 0.34
CA LEU A 153 8.44 -9.60 0.38
C LEU A 153 7.68 -10.74 -0.27
N TYR A 154 8.12 -11.22 -1.44
CA TYR A 154 7.51 -12.35 -2.13
C TYR A 154 7.44 -13.59 -1.21
N ASN A 155 8.53 -13.94 -0.54
CA ASN A 155 8.53 -15.11 0.33
C ASN A 155 7.67 -14.92 1.58
N ALA A 156 7.63 -13.72 2.16
CA ALA A 156 6.73 -13.42 3.27
C ALA A 156 5.25 -13.50 2.85
N ALA A 157 4.90 -12.95 1.68
CA ALA A 157 3.56 -13.04 1.12
C ALA A 157 3.16 -14.48 0.78
N ALA A 158 4.05 -15.24 0.15
CA ALA A 158 3.81 -16.65 -0.16
C ALA A 158 3.67 -17.51 1.11
N ALA A 159 4.44 -17.23 2.16
CA ALA A 159 4.32 -17.91 3.45
C ALA A 159 3.04 -17.55 4.22
N ALA A 160 2.43 -16.40 3.93
CA ALA A 160 1.13 -15.98 4.45
C ALA A 160 -0.06 -16.48 3.59
N ASP A 161 0.18 -17.41 2.65
CA ASP A 161 -0.83 -17.92 1.70
C ASP A 161 -1.56 -16.82 0.90
N LEU A 162 -0.87 -15.70 0.64
CA LEU A 162 -1.37 -14.65 -0.24
C LEU A 162 -1.28 -15.08 -1.70
N THR A 163 -2.30 -14.71 -2.48
CA THR A 163 -2.37 -15.08 -3.89
C THR A 163 -1.38 -14.24 -4.69
N ILE A 164 -0.33 -14.88 -5.19
CA ILE A 164 0.67 -14.23 -6.05
C ILE A 164 0.07 -14.07 -7.46
N ILE A 165 -0.09 -12.82 -7.89
CA ILE A 165 -0.70 -12.45 -9.18
C ILE A 165 0.36 -12.31 -10.26
N GLU A 166 1.50 -11.72 -9.91
CA GLU A 166 2.61 -11.53 -10.83
C GLU A 166 3.91 -11.78 -10.08
N ARG A 167 4.77 -12.61 -10.67
CA ARG A 167 6.13 -12.84 -10.19
C ARG A 167 6.99 -13.25 -11.39
N HIS A 168 8.18 -12.67 -11.45
CA HIS A 168 9.22 -13.06 -12.38
C HIS A 168 10.47 -13.51 -11.62
N GLN A 169 11.19 -14.49 -12.17
CA GLN A 169 12.49 -14.92 -11.65
C GLN A 169 13.62 -14.19 -12.39
N HIS A 170 14.79 -14.08 -11.75
CA HIS A 170 16.00 -13.62 -12.41
C HIS A 170 16.45 -14.64 -13.47
N SER A 171 17.13 -14.16 -14.51
CA SER A 171 17.72 -15.03 -15.54
C SER A 171 18.89 -15.89 -15.00
N ARG A 172 19.40 -15.59 -13.81
CA ARG A 172 20.50 -16.29 -13.14
C ARG A 172 20.23 -16.40 -11.64
N PRO A 173 20.79 -17.42 -10.96
CA PRO A 173 20.67 -17.54 -9.51
C PRO A 173 21.20 -16.31 -8.77
N VAL A 174 20.49 -15.94 -7.70
CA VAL A 174 20.88 -14.87 -6.77
C VAL A 174 21.31 -15.47 -5.43
N HIS A 175 22.23 -14.83 -4.73
CA HIS A 175 22.84 -15.40 -3.51
C HIS A 175 22.01 -15.20 -2.24
N TYR A 176 21.04 -14.28 -2.26
CA TYR A 176 20.29 -13.88 -1.05
C TYR A 176 19.01 -14.70 -0.80
N VAL A 177 18.61 -15.57 -1.72
CA VAL A 177 17.49 -16.53 -1.55
C VAL A 177 17.78 -17.85 -2.28
N PRO A 178 17.20 -18.98 -1.83
CA PRO A 178 17.27 -20.24 -2.56
C PRO A 178 16.67 -20.18 -3.97
N LYS A 179 17.06 -21.14 -4.83
CA LYS A 179 16.49 -21.28 -6.18
C LYS A 179 14.96 -21.40 -6.11
N GLY A 180 14.26 -20.66 -6.97
CA GLY A 180 12.80 -20.66 -7.01
C GLY A 180 12.14 -19.80 -5.94
N LYS A 181 12.91 -19.05 -5.14
CA LYS A 181 12.41 -18.10 -4.14
C LYS A 181 12.68 -16.63 -4.46
N ASP A 182 13.20 -16.33 -5.64
CA ASP A 182 13.52 -14.97 -6.05
C ASP A 182 12.36 -14.28 -6.79
N ALA A 183 12.25 -12.97 -6.61
CA ALA A 183 11.36 -12.11 -7.37
C ALA A 183 12.19 -10.97 -7.97
N THR A 184 12.09 -10.80 -9.29
CA THR A 184 12.74 -9.70 -10.00
C THR A 184 11.71 -8.63 -10.35
N VAL A 185 12.12 -7.37 -10.26
CA VAL A 185 11.28 -6.21 -10.53
C VAL A 185 12.05 -5.20 -11.37
N ASN A 186 11.36 -4.58 -12.32
CA ASN A 186 11.85 -3.50 -13.15
C ASN A 186 10.67 -2.52 -13.34
N TYR A 187 10.86 -1.27 -12.92
CA TYR A 187 9.79 -0.28 -12.95
C TYR A 187 9.27 -0.08 -14.38
N GLY A 188 7.97 -0.29 -14.57
CA GLY A 188 7.31 -0.18 -15.88
C GLY A 188 7.31 -1.46 -16.73
N TYR A 189 8.02 -2.52 -16.32
CA TYR A 189 8.15 -3.75 -17.11
C TYR A 189 7.86 -5.04 -16.33
N LEU A 190 8.53 -5.24 -15.19
CA LEU A 190 8.39 -6.46 -14.38
C LEU A 190 7.96 -6.07 -12.97
N ASP A 191 6.91 -6.69 -12.45
CA ASP A 191 6.40 -6.39 -11.12
C ASP A 191 6.29 -7.63 -10.23
N LEU A 192 6.18 -7.37 -8.93
CA LEU A 192 5.70 -8.34 -7.96
C LEU A 192 4.33 -7.86 -7.52
N LYS A 193 3.30 -8.67 -7.82
CA LYS A 193 1.93 -8.38 -7.42
C LYS A 193 1.35 -9.54 -6.64
N PHE A 194 0.64 -9.24 -5.57
CA PHE A 194 -0.12 -10.21 -4.80
C PHE A 194 -1.43 -9.61 -4.31
N LYS A 195 -2.40 -10.47 -4.03
CA LYS A 195 -3.73 -10.09 -3.54
C LYS A 195 -3.87 -10.49 -2.08
N ASN A 196 -4.46 -9.62 -1.26
CA ASN A 196 -5.01 -10.06 0.01
C ASN A 196 -6.30 -10.86 -0.25
N ASN A 197 -6.18 -12.18 -0.38
CA ASN A 197 -7.32 -13.11 -0.54
C ASN A 197 -7.92 -13.56 0.80
N LEU A 198 -7.53 -12.94 1.92
CA LEU A 198 -8.11 -13.19 3.23
C LEU A 198 -9.38 -12.34 3.41
N ASN A 199 -10.19 -12.71 4.40
CA ASN A 199 -11.40 -11.96 4.78
C ASN A 199 -11.10 -10.82 5.77
N THR A 200 -9.82 -10.66 6.16
CA THR A 200 -9.36 -9.66 7.12
C THR A 200 -8.29 -8.77 6.49
N PRO A 201 -8.15 -7.50 6.93
CA PRO A 201 -7.04 -6.67 6.49
C PRO A 201 -5.70 -7.24 6.97
N LEU A 202 -4.62 -6.82 6.31
CA LEU A 202 -3.26 -7.19 6.67
C LEU A 202 -2.32 -5.99 6.55
N ILE A 203 -1.20 -6.03 7.28
CA ILE A 203 -0.15 -4.99 7.22
C ILE A 203 1.18 -5.62 6.83
N VAL A 204 1.82 -5.10 5.77
CA VAL A 204 3.23 -5.35 5.48
C VAL A 204 4.08 -4.48 6.40
N LYS A 205 4.86 -5.11 7.29
CA LYS A 205 5.91 -4.45 8.08
C LYS A 205 7.27 -4.86 7.54
N ALA A 206 8.12 -3.88 7.26
CA ALA A 206 9.44 -4.13 6.70
C ALA A 206 10.49 -3.22 7.36
N TRP A 207 11.64 -3.79 7.68
CA TRP A 207 12.76 -3.03 8.26
C TRP A 207 14.10 -3.67 7.90
N VAL A 208 15.18 -2.90 8.09
CA VAL A 208 16.55 -3.40 8.03
C VAL A 208 17.07 -3.50 9.45
N GLY A 209 17.56 -4.67 9.86
CA GLY A 209 18.08 -4.91 11.21
C GLY A 209 19.01 -6.11 11.23
N GLY A 210 20.11 -6.03 11.99
CA GLY A 210 21.08 -7.13 12.08
C GLY A 210 21.71 -7.50 10.73
N ASN A 211 21.92 -6.52 9.85
CA ASN A 211 22.39 -6.73 8.47
C ASN A 211 21.49 -7.64 7.62
N GLN A 212 20.18 -7.62 7.89
CA GLN A 212 19.16 -8.34 7.13
C GLN A 212 18.02 -7.41 6.74
N VAL A 213 17.39 -7.71 5.60
CA VAL A 213 16.04 -7.21 5.28
C VAL A 213 15.05 -8.15 5.95
N TRP A 214 14.12 -7.59 6.71
CA TRP A 214 13.01 -8.32 7.32
C TRP A 214 11.70 -7.85 6.69
N VAL A 215 10.81 -8.79 6.43
CA VAL A 215 9.42 -8.52 6.08
C VAL A 215 8.52 -9.44 6.91
N ASN A 216 7.62 -8.84 7.66
CA ASN A 216 6.51 -9.51 8.32
C ASN A 216 5.20 -9.15 7.63
N ILE A 217 4.34 -10.14 7.49
CA ILE A 217 2.92 -9.93 7.19
C ILE A 217 2.19 -10.04 8.52
N LEU A 218 1.60 -8.93 8.95
CA LEU A 218 0.71 -8.91 10.10
C LEU A 218 -0.73 -9.17 9.63
N GLY A 219 -1.46 -9.98 10.37
CA GLY A 219 -2.87 -10.26 10.12
C GLY A 219 -3.58 -10.59 11.43
N ARG A 220 -4.73 -11.24 11.29
CA ARG A 220 -5.47 -11.84 12.39
C ARG A 220 -5.35 -13.35 12.25
N GLU A 221 -4.91 -14.06 13.29
CA GLU A 221 -5.00 -15.53 13.29
C GLU A 221 -6.47 -15.98 13.18
N LYS A 222 -6.69 -17.09 12.48
CA LYS A 222 -8.02 -17.68 12.27
C LYS A 222 -8.61 -18.25 13.56
#